data_AF-A0A139DMD1-F1
#
_entry.id   AF-A0A139DMD1-F1
#
_cell.length_a   1.000
_cell.length_b   1.000
_cell.length_c   1.000
_cell.angle_alpha   90.00
_cell.angle_beta   90.00
_cell.angle_gamma   90.00
#
_symmetry.space_group_name_H-M   'P 1'
#
loop_
_entity.id
_entity.type
_entity.pdbx_description
1 polymer ?
#
loop_
_entity_poly.entity_id
_entity_poly.type
_entity_poly.pdbx_seq_one_letter_code
_entity_poly.pdbx_strand_id
1 'polypeptide(L)' 'MKHRVDSPRGKEIYSHRMSVVEPVFGNIGTTKRLNRFSLRGKKKVQGQWQLYCLVHNIEKLAN' A
#
# COMPACT_ATOMS: atom_id res chain seq x y z
N MET A 1 -0.66 12.53 14.22
CA MET A 1 -1.41 11.30 14.47
C MET A 1 -2.59 11.54 15.41
N LYS A 2 -2.42 12.30 16.51
CA LYS A 2 -2.90 13.70 16.70
C LYS A 2 -4.43 13.85 16.43
N HIS A 3 -5.27 13.63 17.44
CA HIS A 3 -6.73 13.91 17.51
C HIS A 3 -7.66 13.27 16.48
N ARG A 4 -7.36 13.38 15.17
CA ARG A 4 -8.21 12.86 14.09
C ARG A 4 -8.38 11.35 14.14
N VAL A 5 -7.28 10.60 14.29
CA VAL A 5 -7.30 9.13 14.37
C VAL A 5 -7.86 8.66 15.72
N ASP A 6 -7.60 9.41 16.79
CA ASP A 6 -7.99 9.02 18.15
C ASP A 6 -9.47 9.26 18.47
N SER A 7 -10.17 10.08 17.66
CA SER A 7 -11.62 10.25 17.73
C SER A 7 -12.38 8.94 17.46
N PRO A 8 -13.61 8.75 17.97
CA PRO A 8 -14.40 7.54 17.72
C PRO A 8 -14.55 7.24 16.21
N ARG A 9 -14.90 8.26 15.43
CA ARG A 9 -14.97 8.19 13.96
C ARG A 9 -13.62 7.87 13.32
N GLY A 10 -12.55 8.45 13.85
CA GLY A 10 -11.18 8.19 13.40
C GLY A 10 -10.77 6.74 13.58
N LYS A 11 -11.09 6.15 14.74
CA LYS A 11 -10.81 4.74 15.06
C LYS A 11 -11.59 3.79 14.17
N GLU A 12 -12.86 4.08 13.91
CA GLU A 12 -13.69 3.28 13.00
C GLU A 12 -13.17 3.30 11.55
N ILE A 13 -12.80 4.47 11.04
CA ILE A 13 -12.21 4.58 9.68
C ILE A 13 -10.83 3.92 9.64
N TYR A 14 -10.02 4.11 10.69
CA TYR A 14 -8.66 3.59 10.74
C TYR A 14 -8.65 2.06 10.88
N SER A 15 -9.61 1.45 11.60
CA SER A 15 -9.68 -0.02 11.74
C SER A 15 -9.87 -0.72 10.40
N HIS A 16 -10.60 -0.09 9.47
CA HIS A 16 -10.78 -0.60 8.10
C HIS A 16 -9.48 -0.67 7.30
N ARG A 17 -8.41 0.05 7.70
CA ARG A 17 -7.12 -0.05 7.02
C ARG A 17 -6.53 -1.45 7.04
N MET A 18 -6.77 -2.21 8.11
CA MET A 18 -6.26 -3.57 8.24
C MET A 18 -6.80 -4.50 7.14
N SER A 19 -8.04 -4.30 6.70
CA SER A 19 -8.66 -5.12 5.65
C SER A 19 -8.43 -4.58 4.25
N VAL A 20 -8.28 -3.25 4.08
CA VAL A 20 -8.19 -2.65 2.75
C VAL A 20 -6.78 -2.27 2.30
N VAL A 21 -5.96 -1.72 3.20
CA VAL A 21 -4.66 -1.11 2.84
C VAL A 21 -3.50 -2.05 3.19
N GLU A 22 -3.50 -2.62 4.39
CA GLU A 22 -2.39 -3.47 4.85
C GLU A 22 -2.14 -4.70 3.95
N PRO A 23 -3.16 -5.38 3.37
CA PRO A 23 -2.90 -6.50 2.46
C PRO A 23 -2.20 -6.09 1.17
N VAL A 24 -2.47 -4.87 0.66
CA VAL A 24 -1.81 -4.32 -0.54
C VAL A 24 -0.32 -4.13 -0.26
N PHE A 25 0.01 -3.50 0.86
CA PHE A 25 1.41 -3.29 1.26
C PHE A 25 2.11 -4.61 1.63
N GLY A 26 1.41 -5.53 2.29
CA GLY A 26 1.93 -6.86 2.59
C GLY A 26 2.28 -7.66 1.33
N ASN A 27 1.38 -7.67 0.34
CA ASN A 27 1.66 -8.33 -0.94
C ASN A 27 2.84 -7.66 -1.67
N ILE A 28 2.84 -6.34 -1.85
CA ILE A 28 3.90 -5.63 -2.59
C ILE A 28 5.26 -5.75 -1.87
N GLY A 29 5.29 -5.52 -0.56
CA GLY A 29 6.52 -5.48 0.24
C GLY A 29 7.10 -6.86 0.53
N THR A 30 6.26 -7.84 0.87
CA THR A 30 6.70 -9.18 1.29
C THR A 30 6.66 -10.17 0.13
N THR A 31 5.51 -10.32 -0.53
CA THR A 31 5.33 -11.32 -1.61
C THR A 31 6.08 -10.91 -2.87
N LYS A 32 5.94 -9.65 -3.31
CA LYS A 32 6.64 -9.12 -4.49
C LYS A 32 8.01 -8.51 -4.16
N ARG A 33 8.39 -8.47 -2.87
CA ARG A 33 9.72 -8.11 -2.36
C ARG A 33 10.16 -6.65 -2.64
N LEU A 34 9.23 -5.72 -2.89
CA LEU A 34 9.55 -4.28 -3.00
C LEU A 34 9.57 -3.62 -1.61
N ASN A 35 10.52 -4.02 -0.77
CA ASN A 35 10.70 -3.43 0.56
C ASN A 35 11.58 -2.16 0.53
N ARG A 36 12.22 -1.87 -0.60
CA ARG A 36 13.02 -0.65 -0.87
C ARG A 36 12.88 -0.26 -2.33
N PHE A 37 12.87 1.05 -2.61
CA PHE A 37 12.97 1.54 -3.97
C PHE A 37 14.41 1.40 -4.48
N SER A 38 14.57 0.83 -5.67
CA SER A 38 15.88 0.62 -6.30
C SER A 38 16.29 1.76 -7.24
N LEU A 39 15.36 2.66 -7.56
CA LEU A 39 15.59 3.80 -8.44
C LEU A 39 15.80 5.10 -7.66
N ARG A 40 16.51 6.05 -8.27
CA ARG A 40 16.72 7.40 -7.72
C ARG A 40 15.88 8.43 -8.48
N GLY A 41 15.31 9.37 -7.73
CA GLY A 41 14.52 10.48 -8.26
C GLY A 41 13.02 10.18 -8.32
N LYS A 42 12.20 11.18 -7.97
CA LYS A 42 10.74 11.05 -7.80
C LYS A 42 10.05 10.41 -9.00
N LYS A 43 10.39 10.85 -10.22
CA LYS A 43 9.77 10.34 -11.47
C LYS A 43 9.99 8.84 -11.64
N LYS A 44 11.22 8.36 -11.42
CA LYS A 44 11.57 6.94 -11.58
C LYS A 44 10.96 6.08 -10.48
N VAL A 45 11.04 6.54 -9.23
CA VAL A 45 10.41 5.87 -8.07
C VAL A 45 8.89 5.75 -8.24
N GLN A 46 8.24 6.81 -8.74
CA GLN A 46 6.80 6.80 -9.03
C GLN A 46 6.45 5.72 -10.07
N GLY A 47 7.22 5.62 -11.16
CA GLY A 47 7.02 4.57 -12.17
C GLY A 47 7.19 3.17 -11.60
N GLN A 48 8.24 2.95 -10.78
CA GLN A 48 8.45 1.68 -10.06
C GLN A 48 7.25 1.35 -9.16
N TRP A 49 6.77 2.31 -8.38
CA TRP A 49 5.61 2.11 -7.50
C TRP A 49 4.34 1.75 -8.29
N GLN A 50 4.03 2.50 -9.35
CA GLN A 50 2.86 2.24 -10.18
C GLN A 50 2.89 0.87 -10.85
N LEU A 51 4.08 0.41 -11.29
CA LEU A 51 4.23 -0.92 -11.86
C LEU A 51 3.90 -2.02 -10.84
N TYR A 52 4.37 -1.90 -9.61
CA TYR A 52 4.06 -2.87 -8.56
C TYR A 52 2.58 -2.84 -8.15
N CYS A 53 1.96 -1.66 -8.10
CA CYS A 53 0.52 -1.55 -7.91
C CYS A 53 -0.27 -2.24 -9.04
N LEU A 54 0.17 -2.09 -10.30
CA LEU A 54 -0.45 -2.78 -11.43
C LEU A 54 -0.35 -4.30 -11.30
N VAL A 55 0.84 -4.82 -10.97
CA VAL A 55 1.06 -6.26 -10.74
C VAL A 55 0.15 -6.78 -9.64
N HIS A 56 0.05 -6.07 -8.52
CA HIS A 56 -0.86 -6.43 -7.42
C HIS A 56 -2.33 -6.48 -7.88
N ASN A 57 -2.78 -5.47 -8.63
CA ASN A 57 -4.16 -5.41 -9.12
C ASN A 57 -4.48 -6.51 -10.12
N ILE A 58 -3.55 -6.85 -11.03
CA ILE A 58 -3.73 -7.96 -11.98
C ILE A 58 -3.84 -9.28 -11.22
N GLU A 59 -2.98 -9.52 -10.23
CA GLU A 59 -3.06 -10.73 -9.38
C GLU A 59 -4.41 -10.83 -8.65
N LYS A 60 -4.97 -9.69 -8.21
CA LYS A 60 -6.29 -9.63 -7.57
C LYS A 60 -7.44 -9.89 -8.54
N LEU A 61 -7.27 -9.63 -9.84
CA LEU A 61 -8.30 -9.88 -10.85
C LEU A 61 -8.25 -11.32 -11.38
N ALA A 62 -7.06 -11.93 -11.39
CA ALA A 62 -6.85 -13.28 -11.89
C ALA A 62 -7.21 -14.38 -10.88
N ASN A 63 -7.26 -14.06 -9.59
CA ASN A 63 -7.63 -14.96 -8.50
C ASN A 63 -8.92 -14.47 -7.83
#